data_AF-A0A1H0ZX40-F1
#
_entry.id   AF-A0A1H0ZX40-F1
#
_cell.length_a   1.000
_cell.length_b   1.000
_cell.length_c   1.000
_cell.angle_alpha   90.00
_cell.angle_beta   90.00
_cell.angle_gamma   90.00
#
_symmetry.space_group_name_H-M   'P 1'
#
loop_
_entity.id
_entity.type
_entity.pdbx_description
1 polymer ?
#
loop_
_entity_poly.entity_id
_entity_poly.type
_entity_poly.pdbx_seq_one_letter_code
_entity_poly.pdbx_strand_id
1 'polypeptide(L)'
;MTGGSQLVHHRAGAAARLARRALEWTEQGLERRWRGRCGVPDGAERRHRKHGHDAGCAALGLPRHELTRMIARADAVGAAPLIEAALGEAIDELCHRGASWCLHAAREAVYEAVERRITPAVAATRESATDGRRWQGSPENGKSRGHHE
;
A
#
# COMPACT_ATOMS: atom_id res chain seq x y z
N MET A 1 -4.86 31.86 -9.12
CA MET A 1 -4.50 30.73 -8.25
C MET A 1 -4.85 29.42 -8.96
N THR A 2 -3.95 28.91 -9.80
CA THR A 2 -4.17 27.71 -10.64
C THR A 2 -2.89 26.88 -10.64
N GLY A 3 -2.57 26.29 -9.48
CA GLY A 3 -1.36 25.46 -9.30
C GLY A 3 -1.63 24.01 -8.84
N GLY A 4 -2.89 23.62 -8.65
CA GLY A 4 -3.23 22.34 -8.00
C GLY A 4 -3.12 21.10 -8.89
N SER A 5 -3.44 21.22 -10.19
CA SER A 5 -3.64 20.02 -11.03
C SER A 5 -2.34 19.31 -11.44
N GLN A 6 -1.28 20.06 -11.79
CA GLN A 6 -0.01 19.45 -12.23
C GLN A 6 0.69 18.67 -11.12
N LEU A 7 0.69 19.20 -9.88
CA LEU A 7 1.31 18.55 -8.72
C LEU A 7 0.67 17.19 -8.39
N VAL A 8 -0.64 17.04 -8.57
CA VAL A 8 -1.36 15.79 -8.30
C VAL A 8 -1.01 14.73 -9.35
N HIS A 9 -0.96 15.09 -10.64
CA HIS A 9 -0.56 14.16 -11.70
C HIS A 9 0.91 13.71 -11.58
N HIS A 10 1.82 14.62 -11.19
CA HIS A 10 3.22 14.26 -10.96
C HIS A 10 3.40 13.29 -9.77
N ARG A 11 2.63 13.47 -8.69
CA ARG A 11 2.64 12.59 -7.52
C ARG A 11 2.07 11.21 -7.82
N ALA A 12 0.93 11.12 -8.51
CA ALA A 12 0.35 9.85 -8.95
C ALA A 12 1.32 9.07 -9.86
N GLY A 13 1.98 9.75 -10.80
CA GLY A 13 3.00 9.14 -11.66
C GLY A 13 4.24 8.66 -10.90
N ALA A 14 4.65 9.37 -9.85
CA ALA A 14 5.80 8.97 -9.02
C ALA A 14 5.50 7.76 -8.15
N ALA A 15 4.31 7.69 -7.55
CA ALA A 15 3.87 6.51 -6.80
C ALA A 15 3.82 5.26 -7.70
N ALA A 16 3.26 5.38 -8.91
CA ALA A 16 3.25 4.29 -9.89
C ALA A 16 4.66 3.88 -10.37
N ARG A 17 5.64 4.80 -10.39
CA ARG A 17 7.04 4.44 -10.68
C ARG A 17 7.69 3.69 -9.51
N LEU A 18 7.43 4.10 -8.27
CA LEU A 18 7.90 3.39 -7.08
C LEU A 18 7.32 1.97 -7.03
N ALA A 19 6.03 1.83 -7.33
CA ALA A 19 5.33 0.55 -7.49
C ALA A 19 6.06 -0.41 -8.43
N ARG A 20 6.32 0.07 -9.65
CA ARG A 20 7.00 -0.72 -10.69
C ARG A 20 8.39 -1.16 -10.25
N ARG A 21 9.17 -0.27 -9.64
CA ARG A 21 10.48 -0.63 -9.08
C ARG A 21 10.38 -1.68 -7.99
N ALA A 22 9.40 -1.56 -7.09
CA ALA A 22 9.17 -2.55 -6.05
C ALA A 22 8.83 -3.92 -6.66
N LEU A 23 7.95 -3.97 -7.66
CA LEU A 23 7.62 -5.19 -8.40
C LEU A 23 8.83 -5.82 -9.08
N GLU A 24 9.67 -5.01 -9.75
CA GLU A 24 10.92 -5.47 -10.37
C GLU A 24 11.87 -6.08 -9.34
N TRP A 25 12.01 -5.46 -8.16
CA TRP A 25 12.83 -6.03 -7.08
C TRP A 25 12.25 -7.35 -6.59
N THR A 26 10.95 -7.40 -6.29
CA THR A 26 10.31 -8.63 -5.82
C THR A 26 10.40 -9.75 -6.84
N GLU A 27 10.28 -9.45 -8.13
CA GLU A 27 10.45 -10.43 -9.21
C GLU A 27 11.85 -11.05 -9.19
N GLN A 28 12.90 -10.22 -9.09
CA GLN A 28 14.28 -10.69 -8.95
C GLN A 28 14.47 -11.53 -7.68
N GLY A 29 13.81 -11.15 -6.59
CA GLY A 29 13.79 -11.92 -5.35
C GLY A 29 13.17 -13.29 -5.53
N LEU A 30 11.98 -13.34 -6.12
CA LEU A 30 11.21 -14.55 -6.35
C LEU A 30 11.99 -15.53 -7.24
N GLU A 31 12.65 -15.03 -8.28
CA GLU A 31 13.56 -15.85 -9.10
C GLU A 31 14.72 -16.42 -8.30
N ARG A 32 15.35 -15.63 -7.42
CA ARG A 32 16.44 -16.12 -6.54
C ARG A 32 15.91 -17.23 -5.65
N ARG A 33 14.77 -17.00 -5.01
CA ARG A 33 14.12 -17.98 -4.13
C ARG A 33 13.80 -19.27 -4.86
N TRP A 34 13.23 -19.19 -6.06
CA TRP A 34 12.95 -20.36 -6.90
C TRP A 34 14.21 -21.18 -7.20
N ARG A 35 15.37 -20.52 -7.31
CA ARG A 35 16.68 -21.16 -7.48
C ARG A 35 17.36 -21.57 -6.16
N GLY A 36 16.65 -21.54 -5.03
CA GLY A 36 17.20 -21.85 -3.70
C GLY A 36 18.18 -20.79 -3.17
N ARG A 37 18.12 -19.56 -3.68
CA ARG A 37 18.98 -18.44 -3.28
C ARG A 37 18.15 -17.33 -2.63
N CYS A 38 18.82 -16.44 -1.92
CA CYS A 38 18.20 -15.25 -1.36
C CYS A 38 19.23 -14.15 -1.10
N GLY A 39 18.74 -12.91 -1.05
CA GLY A 39 19.53 -11.71 -0.76
C GLY A 39 19.28 -10.60 -1.79
N VAL A 40 19.85 -9.43 -1.53
CA VAL A 40 19.64 -8.20 -2.32
C VAL A 40 20.59 -8.06 -3.53
N PRO A 41 20.26 -7.20 -4.52
CA PRO A 41 21.06 -7.04 -5.75
C PRO A 41 22.50 -6.54 -5.57
N ASP A 42 22.82 -5.94 -4.44
CA ASP A 42 24.14 -5.36 -4.13
C ASP A 42 25.17 -6.37 -3.59
N GLY A 43 24.85 -7.68 -3.61
CA GLY A 43 25.76 -8.73 -3.14
C GLY A 43 25.77 -8.93 -1.63
N ALA A 44 24.81 -8.40 -0.87
CA ALA A 44 24.73 -8.62 0.57
C ALA A 44 24.28 -10.04 1.00
N GLU A 45 24.20 -11.02 0.08
CA GLU A 45 23.83 -12.41 0.38
C GLU A 45 24.65 -13.01 1.52
N ARG A 46 25.96 -12.73 1.58
CA ARG A 46 26.86 -13.24 2.64
C ARG A 46 26.53 -12.66 4.02
N ARG A 47 26.13 -11.38 4.09
CA ARG A 47 25.74 -10.74 5.36
C ARG A 47 24.40 -11.29 5.83
N HIS A 48 23.46 -11.46 4.90
CA HIS A 48 22.14 -12.03 5.16
C HIS A 48 22.21 -13.44 5.76
N ARG A 49 23.01 -14.34 5.16
CA ARG A 49 23.18 -15.71 5.69
C ARG A 49 23.69 -15.76 7.12
N LYS A 50 24.45 -14.76 7.57
CA LYS A 50 24.99 -14.70 8.94
C LYS A 50 23.95 -14.29 9.97
N HIS A 51 22.93 -13.51 9.57
CA HIS A 51 21.88 -13.00 10.46
C HIS A 51 20.61 -13.85 10.48
N GLY A 52 20.50 -14.84 9.59
CA GLY A 52 19.33 -15.72 9.48
C GLY A 52 18.30 -15.21 8.46
N HIS A 53 17.38 -16.09 8.08
CA HIS A 53 16.32 -15.78 7.13
C HIS A 53 15.15 -15.07 7.84
N ASP A 54 14.77 -13.88 7.35
CA ASP A 54 13.53 -13.20 7.77
C ASP A 54 12.32 -13.63 6.91
N ALA A 55 11.12 -13.19 7.30
CA ALA A 55 9.88 -13.51 6.60
C ALA A 55 9.91 -13.08 5.12
N GLY A 56 10.52 -11.93 4.81
CA GLY A 56 10.68 -11.48 3.43
C GLY A 56 11.56 -12.43 2.63
N CYS A 57 12.66 -12.90 3.21
CA CYS A 57 13.51 -13.89 2.59
C CYS A 57 12.77 -15.21 2.36
N ALA A 58 11.97 -15.62 3.36
CA ALA A 58 11.16 -16.83 3.34
C ALA A 58 9.91 -16.74 2.45
N ALA A 59 9.53 -15.57 1.94
CA ALA A 59 8.40 -15.40 1.03
C ALA A 59 8.85 -15.01 -0.39
N LEU A 60 9.76 -14.04 -0.47
CA LEU A 60 10.15 -13.31 -1.67
C LEU A 60 11.61 -13.51 -2.06
N GLY A 61 12.44 -14.21 -1.27
CA GLY A 61 13.89 -14.31 -1.55
C GLY A 61 14.67 -13.02 -1.29
N LEU A 62 14.03 -12.01 -0.69
CA LEU A 62 14.62 -10.72 -0.35
C LEU A 62 14.38 -10.40 1.13
N PRO A 63 15.40 -9.98 1.89
CA PRO A 63 15.20 -9.58 3.27
C PRO A 63 14.19 -8.43 3.37
N ARG A 64 13.19 -8.55 4.25
CA ARG A 64 12.12 -7.55 4.42
C ARG A 64 12.69 -6.18 4.77
N HIS A 65 13.67 -6.14 5.67
CA HIS A 65 14.29 -4.90 6.12
C HIS A 65 15.05 -4.17 5.01
N GLU A 66 15.75 -4.89 4.11
CA GLU A 66 16.41 -4.26 2.97
C GLU A 66 15.40 -3.83 1.91
N LEU A 67 14.33 -4.60 1.69
CA LEU A 67 13.25 -4.20 0.79
C LEU A 67 12.60 -2.88 1.24
N THR A 68 12.27 -2.76 2.53
CA THR A 68 11.82 -1.50 3.16
C THR A 68 12.83 -0.37 2.94
N ARG A 69 14.12 -0.61 3.17
CA ARG A 69 15.15 0.41 2.95
C ARG A 69 15.24 0.85 1.48
N MET A 70 15.15 -0.08 0.54
CA MET A 70 15.20 0.20 -0.90
C MET A 70 13.99 1.04 -1.34
N ILE A 71 12.80 0.71 -0.84
CA ILE A 71 11.56 1.46 -1.10
C ILE A 71 11.68 2.87 -0.52
N ALA A 72 12.05 3.01 0.75
CA ALA A 72 12.21 4.31 1.39
C ALA A 72 13.24 5.20 0.69
N ARG A 73 14.35 4.63 0.20
CA ARG A 73 15.36 5.39 -0.57
C ARG A 73 14.88 5.83 -1.96
N ALA A 74 14.01 5.05 -2.59
CA ALA A 74 13.48 5.35 -3.92
C ALA A 74 12.22 6.22 -3.89
N ASP A 75 11.64 6.42 -2.70
CA ASP A 75 10.42 7.20 -2.53
C ASP A 75 10.68 8.70 -2.60
N ALA A 76 10.10 9.32 -3.62
CA ALA A 76 10.18 10.76 -3.82
C ALA A 76 8.89 11.50 -3.40
N VAL A 77 7.83 10.78 -3.02
CA VAL A 77 6.48 11.35 -2.86
C VAL A 77 5.74 10.90 -1.61
N GLY A 78 6.38 10.16 -0.71
CA GLY A 78 5.77 9.65 0.51
C GLY A 78 4.88 8.43 0.28
N ALA A 79 5.07 7.70 -0.82
CA ALA A 79 4.31 6.50 -1.14
C ALA A 79 4.89 5.24 -0.47
N ALA A 80 6.09 5.29 0.11
CA ALA A 80 6.77 4.13 0.70
C ALA A 80 5.88 3.33 1.68
N PRO A 81 5.15 3.94 2.64
CA PRO A 81 4.33 3.17 3.58
C PRO A 81 3.21 2.36 2.91
N LEU A 82 2.67 2.84 1.79
CA LEU A 82 1.63 2.12 1.03
C LEU A 82 2.22 0.89 0.36
N ILE A 83 3.39 1.03 -0.26
CA ILE A 83 4.10 -0.07 -0.90
C ILE A 83 4.56 -1.09 0.14
N GLU A 84 5.11 -0.63 1.27
CA GLU A 84 5.55 -1.50 2.36
C GLU A 84 4.40 -2.29 2.96
N ALA A 85 3.23 -1.68 3.14
CA ALA A 85 2.04 -2.37 3.62
C ALA A 85 1.58 -3.45 2.62
N ALA A 86 1.51 -3.11 1.33
CA ALA A 86 1.13 -4.07 0.29
C ALA A 86 2.09 -5.27 0.25
N LEU A 87 3.39 -5.04 0.32
CA LEU A 87 4.38 -6.11 0.33
C LEU A 87 4.37 -6.89 1.65
N GLY A 88 4.03 -6.26 2.77
CA GLY A 88 3.79 -6.93 4.05
C GLY A 88 2.65 -7.95 3.95
N GLU A 89 1.51 -7.55 3.38
CA GLU A 89 0.36 -8.43 3.15
C GLU A 89 0.74 -9.63 2.27
N ALA A 90 1.44 -9.39 1.15
CA ALA A 90 1.92 -10.47 0.28
C ALA A 90 2.91 -11.41 0.99
N ILE A 91 3.83 -10.88 1.82
CA ILE A 91 4.76 -11.70 2.61
C ILE A 91 3.99 -12.60 3.58
N ASP A 92 3.03 -12.04 4.31
CA ASP A 92 2.27 -12.78 5.31
C ASP A 92 1.44 -13.90 4.64
N GLU A 93 0.81 -13.61 3.51
CA GLU A 93 0.08 -14.60 2.71
C GLU A 93 1.00 -15.73 2.24
N LEU A 94 2.17 -15.40 1.69
CA LEU A 94 3.11 -16.40 1.18
C LEU A 94 3.75 -17.22 2.30
N CYS A 95 3.98 -16.62 3.47
CA CYS A 95 4.41 -17.34 4.66
C CYS A 95 3.33 -18.33 5.13
N HIS A 96 2.05 -17.94 5.07
CA HIS A 96 0.94 -18.82 5.44
C HIS A 96 0.82 -20.05 4.53
N ARG A 97 1.15 -19.92 3.24
CA ARG A 97 1.14 -21.03 2.27
C ARG A 97 2.20 -22.09 2.56
N GLY A 98 3.32 -21.73 3.19
CA GLY A 98 4.36 -22.67 3.61
C GLY A 98 4.82 -23.63 2.49
N ALA A 99 4.56 -24.92 2.66
CA ALA A 99 4.97 -25.97 1.72
C ALA A 99 4.28 -25.89 0.34
N SER A 100 3.14 -25.21 0.21
CA SER A 100 2.45 -25.01 -1.07
C SER A 100 2.97 -23.80 -1.85
N TRP A 101 4.11 -23.24 -1.46
CA TRP A 101 4.74 -22.13 -2.17
C TRP A 101 5.16 -22.56 -3.58
N CYS A 102 4.82 -21.74 -4.58
CA CYS A 102 5.32 -21.88 -5.94
C CYS A 102 5.53 -20.51 -6.59
N LEU A 103 6.41 -20.43 -7.58
CA LEU A 103 6.81 -19.16 -8.20
C LEU A 103 5.64 -18.39 -8.80
N HIS A 104 4.78 -19.07 -9.56
CA HIS A 104 3.64 -18.42 -10.21
C HIS A 104 2.68 -17.80 -9.19
N ALA A 105 2.24 -18.58 -8.20
CA ALA A 105 1.29 -18.10 -7.21
C ALA A 105 1.91 -17.03 -6.27
N ALA A 106 3.23 -16.99 -6.14
CA ALA A 106 3.94 -15.92 -5.46
C ALA A 106 4.00 -14.61 -6.24
N ARG A 107 4.16 -14.68 -7.57
CA ARG A 107 4.04 -13.50 -8.44
C ARG A 107 2.65 -12.90 -8.34
N GLU A 108 1.61 -13.73 -8.51
CA GLU A 108 0.21 -13.26 -8.43
C GLU A 108 -0.09 -12.56 -7.09
N ALA A 109 0.30 -13.15 -5.96
CA ALA A 109 0.07 -12.55 -4.64
C ALA A 109 0.73 -11.17 -4.49
N VAL A 110 1.95 -11.00 -5.02
CA VAL A 110 2.64 -9.70 -4.99
C VAL A 110 1.96 -8.69 -5.90
N TYR A 111 1.62 -9.08 -7.14
CA TYR A 111 0.94 -8.19 -8.09
C TYR A 111 -0.41 -7.74 -7.54
N GLU A 112 -1.24 -8.66 -7.04
CA GLU A 112 -2.55 -8.34 -6.47
C GLU A 112 -2.44 -7.40 -5.28
N ALA A 113 -1.51 -7.64 -4.35
CA ALA A 113 -1.36 -6.80 -3.16
C ALA A 113 -0.94 -5.37 -3.53
N VAL A 114 0.00 -5.22 -4.47
CA VAL A 114 0.46 -3.92 -4.96
C VAL A 114 -0.65 -3.21 -5.76
N GLU A 115 -1.37 -3.92 -6.62
CA GLU A 115 -2.46 -3.35 -7.43
C GLU A 115 -3.63 -2.86 -6.57
N ARG A 116 -4.05 -3.63 -5.56
CA ARG A 116 -5.12 -3.26 -4.62
C ARG A 116 -4.81 -1.96 -3.86
N ARG A 117 -3.53 -1.66 -3.63
CA ARG A 117 -3.08 -0.51 -2.83
C ARG A 117 -2.83 0.75 -3.65
N ILE A 118 -2.45 0.61 -4.91
CA ILE A 118 -1.95 1.72 -5.75
C ILE A 118 -3.01 2.23 -6.72
N THR A 119 -3.96 1.38 -7.09
CA THR A 119 -5.21 1.87 -7.67
C THR A 119 -5.97 2.58 -6.57
N PRO A 120 -6.18 3.91 -6.63
CA PRO A 120 -7.12 4.53 -5.71
C PRO A 120 -8.46 3.85 -5.97
N ALA A 121 -8.99 3.17 -4.96
CA ALA A 121 -10.38 2.74 -5.01
C ALA A 121 -11.20 3.99 -5.33
N VAL A 122 -11.79 4.03 -6.52
CA VAL A 122 -12.74 5.08 -6.95
C VAL A 122 -13.98 5.09 -6.04
N ALA A 123 -14.04 4.22 -5.04
CA ALA A 123 -15.17 4.00 -4.15
C ALA A 123 -15.24 4.93 -2.91
N ALA A 124 -14.23 5.74 -2.58
CA ALA A 124 -14.25 6.51 -1.32
C ALA A 124 -14.61 8.02 -1.45
N THR A 125 -15.08 8.49 -2.62
CA THR A 125 -15.45 9.91 -2.81
C THR A 125 -16.94 10.12 -3.12
N ARG A 126 -17.80 9.12 -2.88
CA ARG A 126 -19.26 9.26 -3.04
C ARG A 126 -20.09 9.20 -1.75
N GLU A 127 -19.48 8.93 -0.59
CA GLU A 127 -20.22 8.88 0.69
C GLU A 127 -20.19 10.17 1.52
N SER A 128 -19.59 11.26 1.00
CA SER A 128 -19.61 12.57 1.69
C SER A 128 -20.33 13.68 0.93
N ALA A 129 -21.08 13.33 -0.13
CA ALA A 129 -21.77 14.29 -1.00
C ALA A 129 -23.31 14.19 -0.97
N THR A 130 -23.90 13.49 0.01
CA THR A 130 -25.37 13.40 0.19
C THR A 130 -25.90 14.04 1.47
N ASP A 131 -25.08 14.67 2.32
CA ASP A 131 -25.61 15.49 3.42
C ASP A 131 -25.59 16.98 3.06
N GLY A 132 -26.40 17.29 2.04
CA GLY A 132 -26.66 18.64 1.58
C GLY A 132 -28.14 18.95 1.68
N ARG A 133 -28.55 19.57 2.80
CA ARG A 133 -29.69 20.51 2.93
C ARG A 133 -31.05 20.05 2.40
N ARG A 134 -32.03 19.90 3.32
CA ARG A 134 -33.40 20.42 3.07
C ARG A 134 -34.29 20.54 4.33
N TRP A 135 -34.80 21.76 4.56
CA TRP A 135 -35.94 22.22 5.40
C TRP A 135 -35.75 22.19 6.93
N GLN A 136 -35.42 23.29 7.62
CA GLN A 136 -36.25 24.48 7.95
C GLN A 136 -37.67 24.14 8.45
N GLY A 137 -37.78 23.85 9.75
CA GLY A 137 -39.01 23.98 10.52
C GLY A 137 -38.98 25.29 11.30
N SER A 138 -39.96 26.16 11.02
CA SER A 138 -40.17 27.47 11.64
C SER A 138 -40.38 27.41 13.16
N PRO A 139 -40.01 28.45 13.93
CA PRO A 139 -40.39 28.60 15.32
C PRO A 139 -41.81 29.16 15.41
N GLU A 140 -42.75 28.36 15.92
CA GLU A 140 -44.10 28.82 16.23
C GLU A 140 -44.11 29.50 17.60
N ASN A 141 -44.55 30.75 17.56
CA ASN A 141 -44.48 31.75 18.59
C ASN A 141 -45.65 31.58 19.57
N GLY A 142 -45.47 30.81 20.64
CA GLY A 142 -46.47 30.61 21.69
C GLY A 142 -46.44 31.71 22.76
N LYS A 143 -46.82 32.94 22.42
CA LYS A 143 -47.23 33.95 23.41
C LYS A 143 -48.60 33.56 23.95
N SER A 144 -48.71 33.27 25.25
CA SER A 144 -49.98 33.34 25.97
C SER A 144 -49.72 33.93 27.35
N ARG A 145 -50.26 35.13 27.53
CA ARG A 145 -50.20 35.99 28.72
C ARG A 145 -51.66 36.35 29.02
N GLY A 146 -52.09 36.22 30.27
CA GLY A 146 -53.46 36.52 30.77
C GLY A 146 -53.89 35.46 31.78
N HIS A 147 -53.80 35.60 33.12
CA HIS A 147 -54.29 36.59 34.10
C HIS A 147 -55.82 36.62 34.28
N HIS A 148 -56.25 36.46 35.55
CA HIS A 148 -57.55 36.76 36.18
C HIS A 148 -58.73 35.81 35.81
N GLU A 149 -59.55 35.29 36.74
CA GLU A 149 -59.89 35.61 38.14
C GLU A 149 -60.12 34.34 38.97
#